data_AF-A0A852RAD1-F1
#
_entry.id   AF-A0A852RAD1-F1
#
_cell.length_a   1.000
_cell.length_b   1.000
_cell.length_c   1.000
_cell.angle_alpha   90.00
_cell.angle_beta   90.00
_cell.angle_gamma   90.00
#
_symmetry.space_group_name_H-M   'P 1'
#
loop_
_entity.id
_entity.type
_entity.pdbx_description
1 polymer ?
#
loop_
_entity_poly.entity_id
_entity_poly.type
_entity_poly.pdbx_seq_one_letter_code
_entity_poly.pdbx_strand_id
1 'polypeptide(L)'
;MRRLTDRLSAARRNDGGFTLIELLIVIVILGVLAAIVVFGVRGITDRGKTAACKADKHTVEVAAEAGYAQDTAYYSVADLVLKNYLREAPPASEGIAVNTTTGEVTATGC
;
A
#
# COMPACT_ATOMS: atom_id res chain seq x y z
N MET A 1 -40.67 40.64 -32.23
CA MET A 1 -39.54 40.01 -31.51
C MET A 1 -39.98 39.15 -30.30
N ARG A 2 -41.05 38.33 -30.39
CA ARG A 2 -41.54 37.50 -29.25
C ARG A 2 -41.18 36.00 -29.33
N ARG A 3 -40.50 35.55 -30.39
CA ARG A 3 -40.24 34.12 -30.62
C ARG A 3 -38.96 33.57 -29.96
N LEU A 4 -38.10 34.44 -29.41
CA LEU A 4 -36.84 34.03 -28.77
C LEU A 4 -37.04 33.69 -27.28
N THR A 5 -37.97 34.36 -26.61
CA THR A 5 -38.26 34.14 -25.19
C THR A 5 -38.97 32.81 -24.91
N ASP A 6 -39.79 32.33 -25.84
CA ASP A 6 -40.51 31.04 -25.69
C ASP A 6 -39.59 29.81 -25.83
N ARG A 7 -38.44 29.96 -26.50
CA ARG A 7 -37.45 28.89 -26.63
C ARG A 7 -36.60 28.73 -25.37
N LEU A 8 -36.43 29.79 -24.59
CA LEU A 8 -35.68 29.77 -23.33
C LEU A 8 -36.49 29.12 -22.18
N SER A 9 -37.82 29.22 -22.20
CA SER A 9 -38.69 28.61 -21.17
C SER A 9 -38.92 27.11 -21.38
N ALA A 10 -38.86 26.62 -22.62
CA ALA A 10 -38.93 25.18 -22.92
C ALA A 10 -37.66 24.43 -22.46
N ALA A 11 -36.48 25.06 -22.59
CA ALA A 11 -35.21 24.48 -22.13
C ALA A 11 -35.15 24.29 -20.60
N ARG A 12 -35.83 25.17 -19.84
CA ARG A 12 -35.84 25.16 -18.36
C ARG A 12 -36.85 24.19 -17.73
N ARG A 13 -37.73 23.59 -18.54
CA ARG A 13 -38.71 22.57 -18.10
C ARG A 13 -38.13 21.16 -18.14
N ASN A 14 -36.92 21.00 -18.66
CA ASN A 14 -36.22 19.71 -18.74
C ASN A 14 -35.23 19.49 -17.60
N ASP A 15 -35.15 20.42 -16.63
CA ASP A 15 -34.46 20.21 -15.35
C ASP A 15 -35.38 19.37 -14.45
N GLY A 16 -35.56 18.10 -14.81
CA GLY A 16 -36.25 17.11 -13.98
C GLY A 16 -35.50 16.94 -12.66
N GLY A 17 -36.12 17.32 -11.54
CA GLY A 17 -35.53 17.13 -10.21
C GLY A 17 -35.36 15.64 -9.91
N PHE A 18 -34.23 15.29 -9.27
CA PHE A 18 -33.98 13.97 -8.71
C PHE A 18 -35.12 13.57 -7.77
N THR A 19 -35.63 12.35 -7.93
CA THR A 19 -36.64 11.85 -6.99
C THR A 19 -35.97 11.47 -5.67
N LEU A 20 -36.65 11.66 -4.54
CA LEU A 20 -36.11 11.25 -3.23
C LEU A 20 -35.82 9.73 -3.18
N ILE A 21 -36.61 8.94 -3.91
CA ILE A 21 -36.45 7.49 -4.03
C ILE A 21 -35.14 7.14 -4.75
N GLU A 22 -34.78 7.92 -5.77
CA GLU A 22 -33.56 7.72 -6.56
C GLU A 22 -32.31 7.94 -5.70
N LEU A 23 -32.28 8.99 -4.88
CA LEU A 23 -31.21 9.17 -3.91
C LEU A 23 -31.23 8.12 -2.79
N LEU A 24 -32.41 7.68 -2.34
CA LEU A 24 -32.55 6.65 -1.30
C LEU A 24 -31.97 5.30 -1.75
N ILE A 25 -32.29 4.85 -2.97
CA ILE A 25 -31.77 3.58 -3.48
C ILE A 25 -30.25 3.66 -3.66
N VAL A 26 -29.71 4.79 -4.11
CA VAL A 26 -28.26 4.97 -4.28
C VAL A 26 -27.52 4.83 -2.95
N ILE A 27 -27.98 5.48 -1.87
CA ILE A 27 -27.31 5.36 -0.57
C ILE A 27 -27.43 3.94 0.01
N VAL A 28 -28.54 3.24 -0.26
CA VAL A 28 -28.72 1.84 0.14
C VAL A 28 -27.71 0.95 -0.58
N ILE A 29 -27.57 1.09 -1.90
CA ILE A 29 -26.60 0.33 -2.70
C ILE A 29 -25.16 0.65 -2.25
N LEU A 30 -24.83 1.94 -2.08
CA LEU A 30 -23.51 2.36 -1.58
C LEU A 30 -23.22 1.81 -0.18
N GLY A 31 -24.23 1.75 0.70
CA GLY A 31 -24.10 1.17 2.04
C GLY A 31 -23.77 -0.33 2.00
N VAL A 32 -24.45 -1.10 1.16
CA VAL A 32 -24.19 -2.54 1.00
C VAL A 32 -22.80 -2.79 0.39
N LEU A 33 -22.44 -2.04 -0.66
CA LEU A 33 -21.13 -2.17 -1.31
C LEU A 33 -19.98 -1.81 -0.35
N ALA A 34 -20.12 -0.72 0.41
CA ALA A 34 -19.11 -0.30 1.36
C ALA A 34 -18.87 -1.37 2.45
N ALA A 35 -19.93 -1.99 2.96
CA ALA A 35 -19.81 -3.05 3.97
C ALA A 35 -18.98 -4.25 3.46
N ILE A 36 -19.26 -4.73 2.24
CA ILE A 36 -18.53 -5.86 1.64
C ILE A 36 -17.04 -5.51 1.44
N VAL A 37 -16.76 -4.32 0.91
CA VAL A 37 -15.37 -3.87 0.64
C VAL A 37 -14.54 -3.80 1.92
N VAL A 38 -15.10 -3.31 3.02
CA VAL A 38 -14.39 -3.21 4.31
C VAL A 38 -13.92 -4.58 4.79
N PHE A 39 -14.77 -5.61 4.72
CA PHE A 39 -14.37 -6.96 5.09
C PHE A 39 -13.38 -7.58 4.10
N GLY A 40 -13.50 -7.26 2.80
CA GLY A 40 -12.59 -7.76 1.76
C GLY A 40 -11.17 -7.21 1.83
N VAL A 41 -10.99 -5.94 2.21
CA VAL A 41 -9.68 -5.26 2.14
C VAL A 41 -8.82 -5.45 3.40
N ARG A 42 -9.42 -5.66 4.58
CA ARG A 42 -8.69 -5.74 5.87
C ARG A 42 -7.49 -6.70 5.84
N GLY A 43 -7.63 -7.88 5.24
CA GLY A 43 -6.55 -8.88 5.20
C GLY A 43 -5.51 -8.70 4.09
N ILE A 44 -5.72 -7.78 3.14
CA ILE A 44 -4.78 -7.55 2.03
C ILE A 44 -3.59 -6.73 2.51
N THR A 45 -3.84 -5.70 3.32
CA THR A 45 -2.79 -4.83 3.85
C THR A 45 -1.81 -5.60 4.73
N ASP A 46 -2.31 -6.47 5.60
CA ASP A 46 -1.45 -7.26 6.50
C ASP A 46 -0.60 -8.27 5.70
N ARG A 47 -1.20 -8.96 4.73
CA ARG A 47 -0.46 -9.85 3.81
C ARG A 47 0.58 -9.10 3.00
N GLY A 48 0.26 -7.89 2.54
CA GLY A 48 1.17 -7.01 1.81
C GLY A 48 2.38 -6.63 2.67
N LYS A 49 2.16 -6.26 3.94
CA LYS A 49 3.24 -5.96 4.89
C LYS A 49 4.12 -7.18 5.16
N THR A 50 3.55 -8.34 5.44
CA THR A 50 4.34 -9.58 5.65
C THR A 50 5.11 -9.98 4.41
N ALA A 51 4.54 -9.80 3.20
CA ALA A 51 5.23 -10.10 1.95
C ALA A 51 6.39 -9.14 1.68
N ALA A 52 6.20 -7.84 1.92
CA ALA A 52 7.25 -6.82 1.84
C ALA A 52 8.39 -7.14 2.82
N CYS A 53 8.04 -7.41 4.08
CA CYS A 53 9.01 -7.75 5.13
C CYS A 53 9.85 -8.99 4.80
N LYS A 54 9.24 -10.01 4.18
CA LYS A 54 9.97 -11.19 3.69
C LYS A 54 10.91 -10.86 2.53
N ALA A 55 10.51 -9.98 1.61
CA ALA A 55 11.34 -9.55 0.49
C ALA A 55 12.54 -8.71 0.96
N ASP A 56 12.30 -7.81 1.91
CA ASP A 56 13.35 -6.98 2.51
C ASP A 56 14.33 -7.84 3.31
N LYS A 57 13.84 -8.80 4.12
CA LYS A 57 14.68 -9.78 4.80
C LYS A 57 15.58 -10.53 3.82
N HIS A 58 15.01 -11.02 2.72
CA HIS A 58 15.78 -11.74 1.70
C HIS A 58 16.82 -10.84 1.02
N THR A 59 16.50 -9.58 0.79
CA THR A 59 17.45 -8.60 0.24
C THR A 59 18.63 -8.39 1.19
N VAL A 60 18.37 -8.31 2.50
CA VAL A 60 19.42 -8.21 3.52
C VAL A 60 20.25 -9.50 3.61
N GLU A 61 19.64 -10.68 3.49
CA GLU A 61 20.36 -11.97 3.42
C GLU A 61 21.37 -11.97 2.27
N VAL A 62 20.92 -11.59 1.07
CA VAL A 62 21.80 -11.51 -0.11
C VAL A 62 22.93 -10.49 0.11
N ALA A 63 22.63 -9.34 0.71
CA ALA A 63 23.65 -8.33 1.01
C ALA A 63 24.67 -8.81 2.07
N ALA A 64 24.21 -9.53 3.09
CA ALA A 64 25.08 -10.11 4.13
C ALA A 64 26.02 -11.18 3.54
N GLU A 65 25.49 -12.06 2.68
CA GLU A 65 26.28 -13.06 1.93
C GLU A 65 27.28 -12.39 0.99
N ALA A 66 26.88 -11.33 0.28
CA ALA A 66 27.77 -10.57 -0.58
C ALA A 66 28.93 -9.90 0.20
N GLY A 67 28.63 -9.36 1.38
CA GLY A 67 29.64 -8.82 2.28
C GLY A 67 30.61 -9.88 2.79
N TYR A 68 30.11 -11.06 3.16
CA TYR A 68 30.96 -12.17 3.57
C TYR A 68 31.84 -12.68 2.42
N ALA A 69 31.31 -12.77 1.20
CA ALA A 69 32.06 -13.20 0.04
C ALA A 69 33.24 -12.27 -0.31
N GLN A 70 33.12 -10.97 -0.02
CA GLN A 70 34.16 -9.98 -0.35
C GLN A 70 35.12 -9.71 0.82
N ASP A 71 34.58 -9.59 2.04
CA ASP A 71 35.34 -9.16 3.21
C ASP A 71 35.61 -10.28 4.21
N THR A 72 35.10 -11.49 3.98
CA THR A 72 35.18 -12.66 4.89
C THR A 72 34.60 -12.42 6.28
N ALA A 73 33.65 -11.48 6.38
CA ALA A 73 32.98 -11.12 7.63
C ALA A 73 31.52 -10.73 7.40
N TYR A 74 30.66 -10.99 8.38
CA TYR A 74 29.29 -10.50 8.39
C TYR A 74 29.20 -9.15 9.09
N TYR A 75 28.29 -8.31 8.60
CA TYR A 75 28.14 -6.94 9.04
C TYR A 75 26.71 -6.67 9.52
N SER A 76 26.56 -5.68 10.39
CA SER A 76 25.24 -5.20 10.78
C SER A 76 24.52 -4.58 9.58
N VAL A 77 23.19 -4.46 9.63
CA VAL A 77 22.41 -3.83 8.55
C VAL A 77 22.89 -2.41 8.26
N ALA A 78 23.28 -1.65 9.28
CA ALA A 78 23.82 -0.30 9.12
C ALA A 78 25.16 -0.31 8.38
N ASP A 79 26.04 -1.24 8.74
CA ASP A 79 27.36 -1.36 8.11
C ASP A 79 27.29 -1.88 6.67
N LEU A 80 26.29 -2.73 6.35
CA LEU A 80 26.02 -3.15 4.97
C LEU A 80 25.67 -1.96 4.07
N VAL A 81 25.01 -0.93 4.60
CA VAL A 81 24.75 0.32 3.88
C VAL A 81 26.03 1.13 3.71
N LEU A 82 26.81 1.30 4.79
CA LEU A 82 28.08 2.05 4.74
C LEU A 82 29.09 1.42 3.77
N LYS A 83 29.09 0.09 3.66
CA LYS A 83 29.95 -0.67 2.76
C LYS A 83 29.39 -0.82 1.35
N ASN A 84 28.23 -0.23 1.06
CA ASN A 84 27.55 -0.28 -0.25
C ASN A 84 27.12 -1.68 -0.71
N TYR A 85 26.98 -2.66 0.21
CA TYR A 85 26.33 -3.93 -0.10
C TYR A 85 24.81 -3.81 -0.11
N LEU A 86 24.28 -2.84 0.64
CA LEU A 86 22.87 -2.49 0.68
C LEU A 86 22.70 -1.01 0.35
N ARG A 87 21.70 -0.65 -0.47
CA ARG A 87 21.48 0.75 -0.85
C ARG A 87 20.87 1.59 0.26
N GLU A 88 19.96 0.99 1.02
CA GLU A 88 19.24 1.64 2.11
C GLU A 88 18.80 0.55 3.10
N ALA A 89 18.79 0.88 4.39
CA ALA A 89 18.30 -0.06 5.41
C ALA A 89 16.77 -0.23 5.28
N PRO A 90 16.26 -1.46 5.45
CA PRO A 90 14.81 -1.68 5.47
C PRO A 90 14.15 -0.93 6.64
N PRO A 91 12.82 -0.72 6.59
CA PRO A 91 12.11 0.03 7.61
C PRO A 91 12.29 -0.57 9.01
N ALA A 92 12.55 0.28 10.02
CA ALA A 92 12.75 -0.17 11.40
C ALA A 92 11.55 -0.94 11.98
N SER A 93 10.34 -0.75 11.43
CA SER A 93 9.13 -1.48 11.81
C SER A 93 9.21 -2.99 11.55
N GLU A 94 10.08 -3.43 10.64
CA GLU A 94 10.25 -4.84 10.29
C GLU A 94 11.23 -5.56 11.22
N GLY A 95 12.02 -4.80 11.99
CA GLY A 95 12.97 -5.34 12.97
C GLY A 95 13.95 -6.34 12.36
N ILE A 96 14.42 -6.06 11.14
CA ILE A 96 15.38 -6.92 10.44
C ILE A 96 16.78 -6.70 11.01
N ALA A 97 17.44 -7.77 11.43
CA ALA A 97 18.78 -7.75 11.99
C ALA A 97 19.65 -8.90 11.47
N VAL A 98 20.93 -8.64 11.27
CA VAL A 98 21.94 -9.64 10.86
C VAL A 98 22.79 -9.99 12.08
N ASN A 99 22.93 -11.28 12.35
CA ASN A 99 23.91 -11.78 13.31
C ASN A 99 25.30 -11.71 12.68
N THR A 100 26.16 -10.82 13.20
CA THR A 100 27.51 -10.58 12.64
C THR A 100 28.49 -11.74 12.84
N THR A 101 28.10 -12.77 13.59
CA THR A 101 28.92 -13.97 13.81
C THR A 101 28.52 -15.11 12.88
N THR A 102 27.21 -15.30 12.67
CA THR A 102 26.68 -16.44 11.91
C THR A 102 26.16 -16.08 10.52
N GLY A 103 25.94 -14.79 10.23
CA GLY A 103 25.28 -14.32 9.02
C GLY A 103 23.76 -14.49 9.05
N GLU A 104 23.19 -15.07 10.12
CA GLU A 104 21.76 -15.30 10.23
C GLU A 104 20.99 -13.99 10.22
N VAL A 105 20.05 -13.86 9.28
CA VAL A 105 19.14 -12.72 9.22
C VAL A 105 17.83 -13.08 9.92
N THR A 106 17.44 -12.24 10.86
CA THR A 106 16.20 -12.36 11.63
C THR A 106 15.29 -11.18 11.31
N ALA A 107 13.97 -11.38 11.45
CA ALA A 107 12.97 -10.33 11.31
C ALA A 107 11.93 -10.50 12.42
N THR A 108 11.59 -9.41 13.10
CA THR A 108 10.71 -9.43 14.28
C THR A 108 9.33 -8.84 13.98
N GLY A 109 9.23 -8.04 12.91
CA GLY A 109 8.00 -7.35 12.48
C GLY A 109 7.30 -7.99 11.28
N CYS A 110 7.75 -9.17 10.85
CA CYS A 110 7.01 -10.03 9.94
C CYS A 110 6.16 -11.04 10.75
#